data_AF-A0A434BV54-F1
#
_entry.id   AF-A0A434BV54-F1
#
_cell.length_a   1.000
_cell.length_b   1.000
_cell.length_c   1.000
_cell.angle_alpha   90.00
_cell.angle_beta   90.00
_cell.angle_gamma   90.00
#
_symmetry.space_group_name_H-M   'P 1'
#
loop_
_entity.id
_entity.type
_entity.pdbx_description
1 polymer ?
#
loop_
_entity_poly.entity_id
_entity_poly.type
_entity_poly.pdbx_seq_one_letter_code
_entity_poly.pdbx_strand_id
1 'polypeptide(L)'
;DFESAEWNTAAVGPTKREKADELIRKLRERFAPGGFLHYGQGKWYPGESLPRWTFSLYWRADGQPVWSDPSLIAREKSEADIGPKQAESLLTAIAGELGIDKTMVSEAYEDPAEWLLKEGKLPDNVDPSNSKLEDPEERSRMAKVFERGLTKPSGYVLPVQRWNSQASDPRWRSEKWKTRRGRLFLVPGDSPVGYRLPLGTLPYVPPEQFPYIVPVDPSLPRGPLPAREAILSSAAPAELEGADEMARRQQAASFTAAPGQQDRVEQEITDFGGPV
;
A
#
# COMPACT_ATOMS: atom_id res chain seq x y z
N ASP A 1 -33.77 9.05 -2.72
CA ASP A 1 -34.45 9.61 -1.55
C ASP A 1 -33.43 10.43 -0.78
N PHE A 2 -33.60 11.76 -0.75
CA PHE A 2 -32.67 12.68 -0.07
C PHE A 2 -32.88 12.72 1.45
N GLU A 3 -33.98 12.15 1.93
CA GLU A 3 -34.29 12.05 3.37
C GLU A 3 -33.63 10.82 4.02
N SER A 4 -32.99 9.95 3.22
CA SER A 4 -32.39 8.72 3.75
C SER A 4 -31.17 9.01 4.64
N ALA A 5 -30.85 8.06 5.52
CA ALA A 5 -29.77 8.22 6.48
C ALA A 5 -28.41 8.52 5.81
N GLU A 6 -28.12 7.98 4.61
CA GLU A 6 -26.87 8.24 3.88
C GLU A 6 -26.62 9.71 3.50
N TRP A 7 -27.68 10.51 3.41
CA TRP A 7 -27.63 11.94 3.07
C TRP A 7 -27.72 12.86 4.28
N ASN A 8 -28.19 12.34 5.42
CA ASN A 8 -28.41 13.14 6.62
C ASN A 8 -27.44 12.82 7.75
N THR A 9 -27.29 11.54 8.12
CA THR A 9 -26.63 11.14 9.38
C THR A 9 -25.54 10.09 9.21
N ALA A 10 -25.70 9.16 8.28
CA ALA A 10 -24.74 8.10 8.05
C ALA A 10 -23.53 8.60 7.24
N ALA A 11 -22.33 8.34 7.76
CA ALA A 11 -21.07 8.72 7.13
C ALA A 11 -20.91 8.05 5.75
N VAL A 12 -21.34 6.79 5.63
CA VAL A 12 -21.33 5.98 4.42
C VAL A 12 -22.73 5.55 4.05
N GLY A 13 -22.95 5.26 2.76
CA GLY A 13 -24.22 4.81 2.23
C GLY A 13 -24.03 4.00 0.96
N PRO A 14 -24.99 3.14 0.60
CA PRO A 14 -24.88 2.25 -0.55
C PRO A 14 -24.72 3.00 -1.88
N THR A 15 -25.24 4.23 -1.99
CA THR A 15 -25.18 5.00 -3.24
C THR A 15 -24.15 6.13 -3.22
N LYS A 16 -23.67 6.50 -2.03
CA LYS A 16 -22.83 7.69 -1.80
C LYS A 16 -21.51 7.62 -2.57
N ARG A 17 -20.88 6.44 -2.58
CA ARG A 17 -19.58 6.22 -3.24
C ARG A 17 -19.69 6.31 -4.77
N GLU A 18 -20.76 5.75 -5.35
CA GLU A 18 -21.05 5.85 -6.79
C GLU A 18 -21.32 7.32 -7.21
N LYS A 19 -22.15 8.04 -6.46
CA LYS A 19 -22.42 9.45 -6.76
C LYS A 19 -21.18 10.33 -6.60
N ALA A 20 -20.31 10.00 -5.64
CA ALA A 20 -19.02 10.68 -5.48
C ALA A 20 -18.09 10.42 -6.68
N ASP A 21 -18.09 9.21 -7.26
CA ASP A 21 -17.32 8.88 -8.47
C ASP A 21 -17.82 9.68 -9.68
N GLU A 22 -19.14 9.76 -9.87
CA GLU A 22 -19.73 10.60 -10.92
C GLU A 22 -19.37 12.08 -10.74
N LEU A 23 -19.48 12.58 -9.50
CA LEU A 23 -19.19 13.98 -9.19
C LEU A 23 -17.73 14.31 -9.46
N ILE A 24 -16.79 13.51 -8.96
CA ILE A 24 -15.36 13.83 -9.11
C ILE A 24 -14.91 13.77 -10.58
N ARG A 25 -15.50 12.89 -11.38
CA ARG A 25 -15.25 12.82 -12.83
C ARG A 25 -15.77 14.08 -13.54
N LYS A 26 -16.97 14.56 -13.20
CA LYS A 26 -17.51 15.84 -13.71
C LYS A 26 -16.64 17.02 -13.28
N LEU A 27 -16.15 17.03 -12.04
CA LEU A 27 -15.22 18.06 -11.56
C LEU A 27 -13.90 18.02 -12.33
N ARG A 28 -13.34 16.84 -12.59
CA ARG A 28 -12.14 16.68 -13.43
C ARG A 28 -12.37 17.25 -14.82
N GLU A 29 -13.45 16.88 -15.49
CA GLU A 29 -13.76 17.36 -16.84
C GLU A 29 -13.89 18.89 -16.89
N ARG A 30 -14.48 19.50 -15.87
CA ARG A 30 -14.71 20.94 -15.82
C ARG A 30 -13.49 21.76 -15.40
N PHE A 31 -12.73 21.29 -14.41
CA PHE A 31 -11.72 22.10 -13.72
C PHE A 31 -10.29 21.60 -13.94
N ALA A 32 -10.11 20.32 -14.27
CA ALA A 32 -8.80 19.69 -14.38
C ALA A 32 -8.74 18.68 -15.55
N PRO A 33 -8.91 19.12 -16.82
CA PRO A 33 -8.64 18.25 -17.96
C PRO A 33 -7.23 17.66 -17.88
N GLY A 34 -7.09 16.35 -18.03
CA GLY A 34 -5.80 15.65 -17.84
C GLY A 34 -5.36 15.50 -16.37
N GLY A 35 -6.22 15.84 -15.41
CA GLY A 35 -5.99 15.64 -13.98
C GLY A 35 -6.04 14.15 -13.58
N PHE A 36 -5.31 13.82 -12.53
CA PHE A 36 -5.25 12.49 -11.94
C PHE A 36 -6.30 12.32 -10.85
N LEU A 37 -7.11 11.27 -10.96
CA LEU A 37 -8.05 10.87 -9.91
C LEU A 37 -7.38 9.85 -9.00
N HIS A 38 -7.44 10.11 -7.70
CA HIS A 38 -6.91 9.23 -6.67
C HIS A 38 -8.05 8.76 -5.76
N TYR A 39 -8.17 7.44 -5.62
CA TYR A 39 -9.17 6.77 -4.79
C TYR A 39 -8.43 6.23 -3.57
N GLY A 40 -8.52 6.96 -2.47
CA GLY A 40 -7.74 6.70 -1.28
C GLY A 40 -8.59 6.53 -0.03
N GLN A 41 -7.88 6.37 1.08
CA GLN A 41 -8.46 6.45 2.40
C GLN A 41 -8.44 7.90 2.88
N GLY A 42 -9.52 8.26 3.58
CA GLY A 42 -9.72 9.53 4.25
C GLY A 42 -9.39 9.43 5.74
N LYS A 43 -10.00 10.34 6.51
CA LYS A 43 -9.83 10.38 7.96
C LYS A 43 -10.38 9.12 8.63
N TRP A 44 -9.68 8.68 9.66
CA TRP A 44 -10.11 7.62 10.56
C TRP A 44 -10.53 8.26 11.88
N TYR A 45 -11.80 8.10 12.26
CA TYR A 45 -12.31 8.62 13.53
C TYR A 45 -12.27 7.56 14.63
N PRO A 46 -12.01 7.94 15.90
CA PRO A 46 -12.05 6.99 17.01
C PRO A 46 -13.37 6.22 17.07
N GLY A 47 -13.29 4.90 17.26
CA GLY A 47 -14.45 4.01 17.33
C GLY A 47 -14.96 3.48 15.99
N GLU A 48 -14.43 3.91 14.85
CA GLU A 48 -14.72 3.30 13.54
C GLU A 48 -13.79 2.11 13.28
N SER A 49 -14.31 0.97 12.79
CA SER A 49 -13.50 -0.23 12.50
C SER A 49 -12.52 -0.03 11.33
N LEU A 50 -12.86 0.82 10.35
CA LEU A 50 -12.06 1.09 9.16
C LEU A 50 -12.03 2.59 8.83
N PRO A 51 -10.95 3.10 8.20
CA PRO A 51 -10.89 4.49 7.74
C PRO A 51 -11.95 4.76 6.67
N ARG A 52 -12.45 6.01 6.63
CA ARG A 52 -13.37 6.45 5.57
C ARG A 52 -12.66 6.44 4.21
N TRP A 53 -13.41 6.48 3.12
CA TRP A 53 -12.84 6.68 1.77
C TRP A 53 -12.75 8.17 1.43
N THR A 54 -11.86 8.53 0.52
CA THR A 54 -11.72 9.89 -0.02
C THR A 54 -11.30 9.83 -1.47
N PHE A 55 -11.97 10.63 -2.31
CA PHE A 55 -11.60 10.82 -3.69
C PHE A 55 -10.90 12.16 -3.84
N SER A 56 -9.71 12.16 -4.43
CA SER A 56 -8.89 13.35 -4.62
C SER A 56 -8.64 13.58 -6.11
N LEU A 57 -8.61 14.83 -6.52
CA LEU A 57 -8.34 15.26 -7.89
C LEU A 57 -7.10 16.14 -7.87
N TYR A 58 -6.06 15.73 -8.58
CA TYR A 58 -4.80 16.44 -8.68
C TYR A 58 -4.56 16.91 -10.12
N TRP A 59 -4.09 18.13 -10.29
CA TRP A 59 -3.70 18.68 -11.58
C TRP A 59 -2.52 19.62 -11.43
N ARG A 60 -1.82 19.87 -12.54
CA ARG A 60 -0.71 20.82 -12.57
C ARG A 60 -1.25 22.22 -12.88
N ALA A 61 -0.73 23.22 -12.17
CA ALA A 61 -1.05 24.63 -12.42
C ALA A 61 -0.54 25.12 -13.79
N ASP A 62 0.45 24.43 -14.38
CA ASP A 62 0.98 24.70 -15.71
C ASP A 62 0.13 24.12 -16.86
N GLY A 63 -0.98 23.44 -16.55
CA GLY A 63 -1.90 22.87 -17.53
C GLY A 63 -1.42 21.58 -18.20
N GLN A 64 -0.22 21.08 -17.88
CA GLN A 64 0.25 19.80 -18.40
C GLN A 64 -0.54 18.64 -17.77
N PRO A 65 -0.86 17.58 -18.54
CA PRO A 65 -1.61 16.44 -18.03
C PRO A 65 -0.79 15.67 -17.00
N VAL A 66 -1.41 15.32 -15.87
CA VAL A 66 -0.86 14.36 -14.89
C VAL A 66 -1.20 12.94 -15.31
N TRP A 67 -2.39 12.74 -15.90
CA TRP A 67 -2.87 11.45 -16.36
C TRP A 67 -3.41 11.56 -17.79
N SER A 68 -2.84 10.79 -18.71
CA SER A 68 -3.11 10.92 -20.14
C SER A 68 -4.34 10.14 -20.61
N ASP A 69 -4.64 9.00 -20.00
CA ASP A 69 -5.74 8.13 -20.44
C ASP A 69 -6.78 7.89 -19.33
N PRO A 70 -7.82 8.75 -19.26
CA PRO A 70 -8.89 8.63 -18.28
C PRO A 70 -9.65 7.29 -18.31
N SER A 71 -9.58 6.53 -19.40
CA SER A 71 -10.30 5.26 -19.54
C SER A 71 -9.69 4.15 -18.66
N LEU A 72 -8.41 4.28 -18.29
CA LEU A 72 -7.70 3.35 -17.42
C LEU A 72 -8.10 3.47 -15.93
N ILE A 73 -8.89 4.47 -15.57
CA ILE A 73 -9.38 4.66 -14.20
C ILE A 73 -10.73 3.96 -14.06
N ALA A 74 -10.72 2.81 -13.39
CA ALA A 74 -11.91 2.00 -13.14
C ALA A 74 -13.04 2.79 -12.46
N ARG A 75 -14.28 2.46 -12.83
CA ARG A 75 -15.49 2.99 -12.18
C ARG A 75 -15.88 2.10 -11.00
N GLU A 76 -16.56 2.67 -10.01
CA GLU A 76 -16.96 1.96 -8.78
C GLU A 76 -17.84 0.72 -9.01
N LYS A 77 -18.63 0.69 -10.09
CA LYS A 77 -19.44 -0.48 -10.49
C LYS A 77 -18.89 -1.20 -11.73
N SER A 78 -17.57 -1.32 -11.83
CA SER A 78 -16.97 -2.12 -12.90
C SER A 78 -17.26 -3.60 -12.68
N GLU A 79 -17.72 -4.30 -13.71
CA GLU A 79 -17.88 -5.76 -13.73
C GLU A 79 -16.59 -6.49 -14.13
N ALA A 80 -15.44 -5.81 -14.08
CA ALA A 80 -14.17 -6.41 -14.42
C ALA A 80 -13.81 -7.52 -13.41
N ASP A 81 -13.47 -8.70 -13.93
CA ASP A 81 -12.97 -9.81 -13.15
C ASP A 81 -11.51 -9.54 -12.73
N ILE A 82 -11.35 -8.84 -11.59
CA ILE A 82 -10.05 -8.49 -11.03
C ILE A 82 -9.75 -9.43 -9.86
N GLY A 83 -8.70 -10.23 -10.02
CA GLY A 83 -8.21 -11.15 -9.01
C GLY A 83 -6.72 -11.00 -8.71
N PRO A 84 -6.15 -11.94 -7.94
CA PRO A 84 -4.73 -11.93 -7.57
C PRO A 84 -3.78 -11.87 -8.78
N LYS A 85 -4.12 -12.51 -9.91
CA LYS A 85 -3.28 -12.48 -11.11
C LYS A 85 -3.14 -11.08 -11.70
N GLN A 86 -4.21 -10.28 -11.69
CA GLN A 86 -4.18 -8.90 -12.18
C GLN A 86 -3.35 -8.01 -11.23
N ALA A 87 -3.44 -8.25 -9.91
CA ALA A 87 -2.61 -7.54 -8.93
C ALA A 87 -1.11 -7.84 -9.12
N GLU A 88 -0.75 -9.11 -9.34
CA GLU A 88 0.62 -9.53 -9.67
C GLU A 88 1.13 -8.85 -10.95
N SER A 89 0.32 -8.91 -12.01
CA SER A 89 0.67 -8.35 -13.31
C SER A 89 0.89 -6.83 -13.23
N LEU A 90 0.01 -6.12 -12.50
CA LEU A 90 0.14 -4.68 -12.28
C LEU A 90 1.45 -4.36 -11.53
N LEU A 91 1.72 -5.05 -10.43
CA LEU A 91 2.90 -4.76 -9.61
C LEU A 91 4.20 -5.13 -10.33
N THR A 92 4.17 -6.19 -11.14
CA THR A 92 5.29 -6.60 -12.01
C THR A 92 5.55 -5.59 -13.12
N ALA A 93 4.49 -5.02 -13.72
CA ALA A 93 4.62 -3.94 -14.69
C ALA A 93 5.21 -2.70 -14.04
N ILE A 94 4.72 -2.30 -12.86
CA ILE A 94 5.27 -1.18 -12.08
C ILE A 94 6.76 -1.42 -11.77
N ALA A 95 7.15 -2.62 -11.33
CA ALA A 95 8.57 -2.93 -11.10
C ALA A 95 9.42 -2.69 -12.37
N GLY A 96 8.94 -3.15 -13.52
CA GLY A 96 9.60 -2.94 -14.81
C GLY A 96 9.75 -1.45 -15.17
N GLU A 97 8.68 -0.66 -15.04
CA GLU A 97 8.71 0.78 -15.33
C GLU A 97 9.61 1.57 -14.35
N LEU A 98 9.81 1.06 -13.13
CA LEU A 98 10.72 1.65 -12.15
C LEU A 98 12.19 1.19 -12.33
N GLY A 99 12.47 0.30 -13.29
CA GLY A 99 13.80 -0.31 -13.47
C GLY A 99 14.19 -1.27 -12.34
N ILE A 100 13.21 -1.80 -11.60
CA ILE A 100 13.41 -2.76 -10.52
C ILE A 100 13.26 -4.18 -11.07
N ASP A 101 14.12 -5.09 -10.62
CA ASP A 101 13.99 -6.52 -10.93
C ASP A 101 12.61 -7.05 -10.50
N LYS A 102 11.89 -7.66 -11.44
CA LYS A 102 10.53 -8.20 -11.25
C LYS A 102 10.47 -9.24 -10.13
N THR A 103 11.57 -9.92 -9.84
CA THR A 103 11.68 -10.92 -8.75
C THR A 103 11.59 -10.31 -7.35
N MET A 104 11.62 -8.98 -7.23
CA MET A 104 11.39 -8.24 -5.99
C MET A 104 9.92 -8.19 -5.59
N VAL A 105 9.00 -8.45 -6.52
CA VAL A 105 7.58 -8.61 -6.22
C VAL A 105 7.40 -9.89 -5.40
N SER A 106 6.83 -9.74 -4.19
CA SER A 106 6.66 -10.82 -3.24
C SER A 106 5.18 -11.04 -2.92
N GLU A 107 4.77 -12.30 -2.89
CA GLU A 107 3.43 -12.71 -2.48
C GLU A 107 3.27 -12.57 -0.97
N ALA A 108 2.11 -12.07 -0.54
CA ALA A 108 1.69 -12.03 0.85
C ALA A 108 0.45 -12.90 1.07
N TYR A 109 0.41 -13.66 2.16
CA TYR A 109 -0.58 -14.70 2.43
C TYR A 109 -1.31 -14.44 3.76
N GLU A 110 -2.54 -14.92 3.91
CA GLU A 110 -3.11 -15.08 5.26
C GLU A 110 -2.32 -16.16 6.02
N ASP A 111 -2.18 -16.01 7.35
CA ASP A 111 -1.44 -16.95 8.18
C ASP A 111 -2.28 -18.18 8.59
N PRO A 112 -1.98 -19.40 8.09
CA PRO A 112 -2.72 -20.61 8.48
C PRO A 112 -2.78 -20.86 9.98
N ALA A 113 -1.68 -20.56 10.69
CA ALA A 113 -1.54 -20.92 12.10
C ALA A 113 -2.49 -20.10 12.99
N GLU A 114 -2.63 -18.81 12.71
CA GLU A 114 -3.58 -17.93 13.39
C GLU A 114 -5.02 -18.39 13.17
N TRP A 115 -5.35 -18.83 11.95
CA TRP A 115 -6.70 -19.32 11.64
C TRP A 115 -7.01 -20.66 12.29
N LEU A 116 -6.04 -21.59 12.36
CA LEU A 116 -6.18 -22.85 13.09
C LEU A 116 -6.34 -22.64 14.60
N LEU A 117 -5.60 -21.68 15.18
CA LEU A 117 -5.74 -21.34 16.60
C LEU A 117 -7.10 -20.69 16.91
N LYS A 118 -7.62 -19.86 16.00
CA LYS A 118 -8.97 -19.29 16.14
C LYS A 118 -10.05 -20.34 15.99
N GLU A 119 -9.90 -21.25 15.03
CA GLU A 119 -10.79 -22.40 14.85
C GLU A 119 -10.80 -23.31 16.09
N GLY A 120 -9.64 -23.65 16.66
CA GLY A 120 -9.55 -24.47 17.88
C GLY A 120 -10.09 -23.81 19.15
N LYS A 121 -10.37 -22.49 19.12
CA LYS A 121 -11.06 -21.78 20.21
C LYS A 121 -12.58 -21.80 20.05
N LEU A 122 -13.10 -22.28 18.91
CA LEU A 122 -14.53 -22.44 18.74
C LEU A 122 -15.04 -23.58 19.63
N PRO A 123 -16.23 -23.44 20.22
CA PRO A 123 -16.89 -24.55 20.90
C PRO A 123 -17.12 -25.73 19.95
N ASP A 124 -17.00 -26.97 20.46
CA ASP A 124 -17.12 -28.23 19.69
C ASP A 124 -18.42 -28.36 18.87
N ASN A 125 -19.46 -27.60 19.23
CA ASN A 125 -20.77 -27.60 18.57
C ASN A 125 -20.93 -26.50 17.49
N VAL A 126 -19.85 -25.83 17.11
CA VAL A 126 -19.85 -24.73 16.13
C VAL A 126 -18.93 -25.08 14.96
N ASP A 127 -19.53 -25.23 13.78
CA ASP A 127 -18.79 -25.43 12.54
C ASP A 127 -18.16 -24.10 12.08
N PRO A 128 -16.89 -24.07 11.62
CA PRO A 128 -16.25 -22.86 11.07
C PRO A 128 -17.04 -22.19 9.92
N SER A 129 -17.77 -22.99 9.13
CA SER A 129 -18.64 -22.54 8.04
C SER A 129 -20.02 -22.06 8.49
N ASN A 130 -20.45 -22.40 9.71
CA ASN A 130 -21.71 -22.01 10.33
C ASN A 130 -21.46 -21.45 11.74
N SER A 131 -20.52 -20.52 11.83
CA SER A 131 -20.05 -20.04 13.12
C SER A 131 -21.03 -19.04 13.75
N LYS A 132 -21.73 -19.45 14.82
CA LYS A 132 -22.59 -18.59 15.66
C LYS A 132 -21.78 -17.63 16.53
N LEU A 133 -20.77 -16.98 15.96
CA LEU A 133 -20.01 -15.93 16.61
C LEU A 133 -20.95 -14.77 16.95
N GLU A 134 -20.78 -14.17 18.13
CA GLU A 134 -21.57 -13.00 18.55
C GLU A 134 -21.28 -11.78 17.66
N ASP A 135 -20.05 -11.68 17.13
CA ASP A 135 -19.63 -10.64 16.19
C ASP A 135 -19.85 -11.04 14.71
N PRO A 136 -20.77 -10.37 13.99
CA PRO A 136 -20.99 -10.60 12.55
C PRO A 136 -19.77 -10.30 11.66
N GLU A 137 -18.87 -9.40 12.06
CA GLU A 137 -17.69 -9.02 11.28
C GLU A 137 -16.64 -10.13 11.32
N GLU A 138 -16.36 -10.69 12.50
CA GLU A 138 -15.46 -11.83 12.64
C GLU A 138 -15.95 -13.06 11.89
N ARG A 139 -17.28 -13.31 11.87
CA ARG A 139 -17.91 -14.39 11.10
C ARG A 139 -17.66 -14.25 9.61
N SER A 140 -17.93 -13.06 9.06
CA SER A 140 -17.70 -12.76 7.63
C SER A 140 -16.23 -12.92 7.27
N ARG A 141 -15.33 -12.56 8.19
CA ARG A 141 -13.88 -12.67 8.00
C ARG A 141 -13.42 -14.13 7.93
N MET A 142 -13.86 -14.98 8.87
CA MET A 142 -13.55 -16.41 8.86
C MET A 142 -14.04 -17.07 7.56
N ALA A 143 -15.31 -16.84 7.19
CA ALA A 143 -15.88 -17.42 5.98
C ALA A 143 -15.06 -17.07 4.72
N LYS A 144 -14.69 -15.79 4.54
CA LYS A 144 -13.89 -15.34 3.38
C LYS A 144 -12.50 -15.95 3.30
N VAL A 145 -11.82 -16.12 4.44
CA VAL A 145 -10.46 -16.68 4.45
C VAL A 145 -10.47 -18.17 4.13
N PHE A 146 -11.40 -18.93 4.73
CA PHE A 146 -11.53 -20.36 4.45
C PHE A 146 -12.05 -20.63 3.03
N GLU A 147 -12.98 -19.82 2.50
CA GLU A 147 -13.45 -19.91 1.10
C GLU A 147 -12.33 -19.66 0.09
N ARG A 148 -11.46 -18.67 0.35
CA ARG A 148 -10.32 -18.36 -0.53
C ARG A 148 -9.27 -19.49 -0.52
N GLY A 149 -9.07 -20.09 0.65
CA GLY A 149 -8.01 -21.05 0.93
C GLY A 149 -6.69 -20.37 1.31
N LEU A 150 -5.94 -21.01 2.22
CA LEU A 150 -4.72 -20.47 2.83
C LEU A 150 -3.47 -20.59 1.95
N THR A 151 -3.58 -21.22 0.79
CA THR A 151 -2.47 -21.45 -0.16
C THR A 151 -2.40 -20.43 -1.28
N LYS A 152 -3.42 -19.56 -1.43
CA LYS A 152 -3.47 -18.52 -2.46
C LYS A 152 -2.95 -17.20 -1.89
N PRO A 153 -2.12 -16.43 -2.63
CA PRO A 153 -1.69 -15.12 -2.20
C PRO A 153 -2.88 -14.20 -1.91
N SER A 154 -2.83 -13.52 -0.77
CA SER A 154 -3.73 -12.45 -0.35
C SER A 154 -3.53 -11.15 -1.12
N GLY A 155 -2.29 -10.86 -1.48
CA GLY A 155 -1.87 -9.78 -2.37
C GLY A 155 -0.38 -9.84 -2.65
N TYR A 156 0.15 -8.75 -3.21
CA TYR A 156 1.55 -8.64 -3.65
C TYR A 156 2.18 -7.39 -3.08
N VAL A 157 3.47 -7.47 -2.81
CA VAL A 157 4.25 -6.43 -2.15
C VAL A 157 5.48 -6.14 -2.98
N LEU A 158 5.73 -4.86 -3.25
CA LEU A 158 6.94 -4.37 -3.90
C LEU A 158 7.50 -3.25 -3.02
N PRO A 159 8.52 -3.54 -2.19
CA PRO A 159 9.19 -2.50 -1.43
C PRO A 159 9.91 -1.56 -2.40
N VAL A 160 9.66 -0.26 -2.31
CA VAL A 160 10.31 0.73 -3.18
C VAL A 160 10.91 1.85 -2.36
N GLN A 161 12.11 2.27 -2.75
CA GLN A 161 12.77 3.43 -2.19
C GLN A 161 13.46 4.21 -3.31
N ARG A 162 13.30 5.53 -3.29
CA ARG A 162 14.09 6.41 -4.16
C ARG A 162 15.52 6.51 -3.63
N TRP A 163 16.50 6.38 -4.52
CA TRP A 163 17.89 6.59 -4.18
C TRP A 163 18.14 8.06 -3.84
N ASN A 164 18.66 8.31 -2.63
CA ASN A 164 18.77 9.66 -2.05
C ASN A 164 20.11 10.36 -2.32
N SER A 165 21.04 9.72 -3.03
CA SER A 165 22.34 10.34 -3.37
C SER A 165 22.16 11.46 -4.39
N GLN A 166 22.66 12.65 -4.06
CA GLN A 166 22.69 13.79 -4.98
C GLN A 166 23.74 13.65 -6.09
N ALA A 167 24.73 12.77 -5.92
CA ALA A 167 25.85 12.60 -6.85
C ALA A 167 25.54 11.63 -8.02
N SER A 168 24.37 11.02 -8.03
CA SER A 168 23.96 10.02 -9.02
C SER A 168 22.55 10.32 -9.51
N ASP A 169 22.21 9.87 -10.71
CA ASP A 169 20.86 9.99 -11.24
C ASP A 169 19.81 9.38 -10.30
N PRO A 170 18.62 9.99 -10.17
CA PRO A 170 17.55 9.43 -9.36
C PRO A 170 17.13 8.06 -9.90
N ARG A 171 17.33 7.02 -9.09
CA ARG A 171 16.92 5.66 -9.43
C ARG A 171 16.09 5.05 -8.31
N TRP A 172 15.28 4.06 -8.67
CA TRP A 172 14.54 3.28 -7.69
C TRP A 172 15.38 2.10 -7.21
N ARG A 173 15.22 1.77 -5.93
CA ARG A 173 15.76 0.56 -5.32
C ARG A 173 14.64 -0.21 -4.66
N SER A 174 14.86 -1.51 -4.57
CA SER A 174 13.98 -2.45 -3.89
C SER A 174 14.82 -3.43 -3.10
N GLU A 175 14.17 -4.18 -2.24
CA GLU A 175 14.75 -5.27 -1.48
C GLU A 175 13.76 -6.43 -1.44
N LYS A 176 14.27 -7.65 -1.61
CA LYS A 176 13.49 -8.85 -1.39
C LYS A 176 13.48 -9.20 0.09
N TRP A 177 12.37 -8.94 0.76
CA TRP A 177 12.19 -9.26 2.17
C TRP A 177 12.30 -10.76 2.43
N LYS A 178 13.20 -11.11 3.34
CA LYS A 178 13.37 -12.47 3.83
C LYS A 178 12.77 -12.57 5.23
N THR A 179 11.79 -13.44 5.40
CA THR A 179 11.23 -13.75 6.72
C THR A 179 11.75 -15.08 7.21
N ARG A 180 11.73 -15.30 8.53
CA ARG A 180 12.11 -16.58 9.14
C ARG A 180 11.27 -17.76 8.63
N ARG A 181 10.01 -17.52 8.24
CA ARG A 181 9.09 -18.55 7.72
C ARG A 181 9.15 -18.69 6.19
N GLY A 182 10.03 -17.94 5.52
CA GLY A 182 10.24 -18.00 4.06
C GLY A 182 9.14 -17.36 3.20
N ARG A 183 7.99 -17.00 3.78
CA ARG A 183 6.88 -16.29 3.12
C ARG A 183 6.43 -15.09 3.95
N LEU A 184 5.77 -14.13 3.31
CA LEU A 184 5.13 -13.00 3.99
C LEU A 184 3.73 -13.43 4.47
N PHE A 185 3.58 -13.59 5.77
CA PHE A 185 2.29 -13.86 6.40
C PHE A 185 1.73 -12.57 6.99
N LEU A 186 0.51 -12.22 6.59
CA LEU A 186 -0.14 -10.99 6.99
C LEU A 186 -0.65 -11.09 8.43
N VAL A 187 -0.61 -9.95 9.12
CA VAL A 187 -1.34 -9.78 10.37
C VAL A 187 -2.83 -10.05 10.09
N PRO A 188 -3.52 -10.87 10.90
CA PRO A 188 -4.93 -11.16 10.68
C PRO A 188 -5.80 -9.90 10.69
N GLY A 189 -6.67 -9.73 9.68
CA GLY A 189 -7.57 -8.58 9.58
C GLY A 189 -8.22 -8.45 8.21
N ASP A 190 -9.15 -7.52 8.08
CA ASP A 190 -9.84 -7.16 6.83
C ASP A 190 -9.25 -5.91 6.14
N SER A 191 -8.33 -5.22 6.80
CA SER A 191 -7.56 -4.11 6.22
C SER A 191 -6.83 -4.52 4.94
N PRO A 192 -6.57 -3.57 4.02
CA PRO A 192 -5.73 -3.81 2.86
C PRO A 192 -4.35 -4.38 3.23
N VAL A 193 -3.78 -5.19 2.34
CA VAL A 193 -2.52 -5.92 2.54
C VAL A 193 -1.40 -5.03 3.08
N GLY A 194 -1.27 -3.79 2.59
CA GLY A 194 -0.23 -2.84 3.02
C GLY A 194 -0.23 -2.51 4.51
N TYR A 195 -1.39 -2.54 5.18
CA TYR A 195 -1.51 -2.29 6.62
C TYR A 195 -1.26 -3.54 7.46
N ARG A 196 -1.30 -4.72 6.83
CA ARG A 196 -1.16 -6.01 7.50
C ARG A 196 0.23 -6.62 7.29
N LEU A 197 1.18 -5.84 6.78
CA LEU A 197 2.54 -6.30 6.54
C LEU A 197 3.27 -6.55 7.87
N PRO A 198 3.93 -7.71 8.04
CA PRO A 198 4.59 -8.08 9.28
C PRO A 198 6.00 -7.44 9.38
N LEU A 199 6.09 -6.12 9.37
CA LEU A 199 7.38 -5.42 9.24
C LEU A 199 8.33 -5.66 10.43
N GLY A 200 7.79 -5.84 11.63
CA GLY A 200 8.56 -6.25 12.81
C GLY A 200 9.23 -7.63 12.69
N THR A 201 8.85 -8.46 11.72
CA THR A 201 9.46 -9.78 11.48
C THR A 201 10.61 -9.76 10.47
N LEU A 202 10.85 -8.60 9.84
CA LEU A 202 11.96 -8.42 8.92
C LEU A 202 13.29 -8.37 9.69
N PRO A 203 14.43 -8.67 9.04
CA PRO A 203 15.74 -8.53 9.64
C PRO A 203 15.92 -7.14 10.24
N TYR A 204 16.49 -7.10 11.44
CA TYR A 204 16.81 -5.85 12.10
C TYR A 204 17.91 -5.12 11.33
N VAL A 205 17.69 -3.83 11.07
CA VAL A 205 18.69 -2.94 10.47
C VAL A 205 19.11 -1.93 11.54
N PRO A 206 20.41 -1.86 11.88
CA PRO A 206 20.91 -0.87 12.84
C PRO A 206 20.51 0.56 12.41
N PRO A 207 20.16 1.46 13.36
CA PRO A 207 19.72 2.81 13.03
C PRO A 207 20.69 3.56 12.11
N GLU A 208 22.00 3.38 12.30
CA GLU A 208 23.03 4.00 11.45
C GLU A 208 23.00 3.54 9.98
N GLN A 209 22.41 2.38 9.69
CA GLN A 209 22.26 1.81 8.34
C GLN A 209 20.83 1.94 7.80
N PHE A 210 19.86 2.33 8.65
CA PHE A 210 18.48 2.46 8.23
C PHE A 210 18.35 3.62 7.24
N PRO A 211 17.75 3.41 6.06
CA PRO A 211 17.78 4.40 5.00
C PRO A 211 16.66 5.44 5.21
N TYR A 212 16.80 6.27 6.23
CA TYR A 212 15.83 7.30 6.58
C TYR A 212 15.56 8.25 5.41
N ILE A 213 14.29 8.62 5.25
CA ILE A 213 13.89 9.66 4.30
C ILE A 213 14.26 11.00 4.94
N VAL A 214 15.22 11.70 4.34
CA VAL A 214 15.54 13.08 4.71
C VAL A 214 14.54 13.99 4.00
N PRO A 215 13.62 14.67 4.72
CA PRO A 215 12.67 15.56 4.09
C PRO A 215 13.39 16.73 3.42
N VAL A 216 12.97 17.06 2.21
CA VAL A 216 13.47 18.24 1.52
C VAL A 216 12.89 19.50 2.17
N ASP A 217 13.73 20.50 2.40
CA ASP A 217 13.32 21.79 2.94
C ASP A 217 12.20 22.42 2.07
N PRO A 218 11.00 22.69 2.63
CA PRO A 218 9.88 23.30 1.92
C PRO A 218 10.15 24.71 1.40
N SER A 219 11.10 25.44 2.00
CA SER A 219 11.43 26.82 1.66
C SER A 219 12.39 26.97 0.48
N LEU A 220 13.02 25.87 0.06
CA LEU A 220 13.92 25.88 -1.09
C LEU A 220 13.18 26.35 -2.36
N PRO A 221 13.72 27.33 -3.11
CA PRO A 221 13.18 27.71 -4.40
C PRO A 221 13.09 26.50 -5.33
N ARG A 222 11.90 26.25 -5.88
CA ARG A 222 11.67 25.17 -6.85
C ARG A 222 11.43 25.79 -8.23
N GLY A 223 12.13 25.25 -9.22
CA GLY A 223 11.85 25.59 -10.62
C GLY A 223 10.50 25.02 -11.10
N PRO A 224 10.13 25.29 -12.36
CA PRO A 224 8.97 24.66 -12.97
C PRO A 224 9.11 23.13 -12.95
N LEU A 225 7.97 22.43 -12.85
CA LEU A 225 7.94 20.98 -12.93
C LEU A 225 8.45 20.51 -14.30
N PRO A 226 9.25 19.43 -14.37
CA PRO A 226 9.71 18.90 -15.65
C PRO A 226 8.53 18.48 -16.54
N ALA A 227 8.74 18.61 -17.85
CA ALA A 227 7.83 18.06 -18.85
C ALA A 227 7.84 16.52 -18.79
N ARG A 228 6.75 15.89 -19.24
CA ARG A 228 6.59 14.43 -19.19
C ARG A 228 7.72 13.69 -19.91
N GLU A 229 8.12 14.21 -21.06
CA GLU A 229 9.15 13.63 -21.92
C GLU A 229 10.52 13.62 -21.22
N ALA A 230 10.82 14.67 -20.45
CA ALA A 230 12.04 14.74 -19.65
C ALA A 230 12.03 13.73 -18.50
N ILE A 231 10.88 13.50 -17.86
CA ILE A 231 10.73 12.49 -16.81
C ILE A 231 10.99 11.09 -17.39
N LEU A 232 10.32 10.74 -18.50
CA LEU A 232 10.45 9.42 -19.13
C LEU A 232 11.86 9.14 -19.66
N SER A 233 12.54 10.17 -20.20
CA SER A 233 13.91 10.03 -20.71
C SER A 233 14.92 9.74 -19.60
N SER A 234 14.66 10.19 -18.36
CA SER A 234 15.52 9.93 -17.19
C SER A 234 15.27 8.56 -16.51
N ALA A 235 14.19 7.87 -16.87
CA ALA A 235 13.84 6.57 -16.30
C ALA A 235 14.46 5.36 -17.04
N ALA A 236 15.30 5.60 -18.06
CA ALA A 236 15.98 4.52 -18.77
C ALA A 236 16.92 3.75 -17.82
N PRO A 237 16.96 2.40 -17.90
CA PRO A 237 17.68 1.59 -16.93
C PRO A 237 19.18 1.84 -17.00
N ALA A 238 19.74 2.43 -15.94
CA ALA A 238 21.17 2.41 -15.69
C ALA A 238 21.59 0.99 -15.33
N GLU A 239 22.70 0.51 -15.90
CA GLU A 239 23.27 -0.81 -15.66
C GLU A 239 23.38 -1.09 -14.15
N LEU A 240 22.87 -2.25 -13.73
CA LEU A 240 22.78 -2.67 -12.33
C LEU A 240 24.17 -2.99 -11.78
N GLU A 241 24.89 -1.99 -11.28
CA GLU A 241 26.00 -2.23 -10.34
C GLU A 241 25.46 -2.79 -9.02
N GLY A 242 26.12 -3.81 -8.49
CA GLY A 242 25.65 -4.65 -7.38
C GLY A 242 25.23 -3.88 -6.12
N ALA A 243 24.07 -4.24 -5.58
CA ALA A 243 23.45 -3.60 -4.42
C ALA A 243 24.32 -3.58 -3.14
N ASP A 244 25.24 -4.55 -2.99
CA ASP A 244 26.13 -4.71 -1.83
C ASP A 244 27.30 -3.72 -1.80
N GLU A 245 27.82 -3.33 -2.96
CA GLU A 245 29.01 -2.46 -3.04
C GLU A 245 28.65 -0.98 -2.79
N MET A 246 27.38 -0.62 -3.04
CA MET A 246 26.88 0.76 -2.90
C MET A 246 26.29 1.07 -1.53
N ALA A 247 25.86 0.07 -0.76
CA ALA A 247 25.43 0.26 0.64
C ALA A 247 26.57 0.79 1.52
N ARG A 248 27.83 0.42 1.21
CA ARG A 248 29.03 0.93 1.93
C ARG A 248 29.33 2.41 1.70
N ARG A 249 28.69 3.09 0.73
CA ARG A 249 28.98 4.50 0.39
C ARG A 249 28.05 5.52 1.07
N GLN A 250 27.11 5.10 1.90
CA GLN A 250 26.28 6.04 2.66
C GLN A 250 27.07 6.64 3.83
N GLN A 251 27.23 7.97 3.84
CA GLN A 251 27.65 8.68 5.04
C GLN A 251 26.50 8.73 6.03
N ALA A 252 26.74 8.24 7.24
CA ALA A 252 25.80 8.23 8.34
C ALA A 252 25.38 9.67 8.70
N ALA A 253 24.08 9.94 8.69
CA ALA A 253 23.50 11.18 9.20
C ALA A 253 22.69 10.88 10.46
N SER A 254 22.87 11.71 11.50
CA SER A 254 22.18 11.60 12.78
C SER A 254 20.71 12.03 12.70
N PHE A 255 19.85 11.32 13.43
CA PHE A 255 18.40 11.46 13.42
C PHE A 255 17.82 11.91 14.78
N THR A 256 16.66 12.57 14.74
CA THR A 256 15.76 12.81 15.89
C THR A 256 14.32 12.50 15.48
N ALA A 257 13.62 11.68 16.26
CA ALA A 257 12.26 11.21 15.95
C ALA A 257 11.15 12.22 16.25
N ALA A 258 10.10 12.22 15.44
CA ALA A 258 8.81 12.87 15.72
C ALA A 258 7.70 11.81 15.83
N PRO A 259 6.81 11.87 16.85
CA PRO A 259 5.80 10.85 17.09
C PRO A 259 4.52 11.15 16.29
N GLY A 260 4.07 10.18 15.50
CA GLY A 260 2.77 10.18 14.84
C GLY A 260 2.18 8.78 14.91
N GLN A 261 1.06 8.63 15.61
CA GLN A 261 0.51 7.37 16.08
C GLN A 261 -0.27 6.62 14.97
N GLN A 262 0.17 5.41 14.65
CA GLN A 262 -0.62 4.33 14.07
C GLN A 262 0.00 3.01 14.55
N ASP A 263 -0.80 2.05 15.02
CA ASP A 263 -0.31 0.73 15.46
C ASP A 263 0.14 -0.10 14.24
N ARG A 264 1.31 0.25 13.71
CA ARG A 264 2.06 -0.58 12.79
C ARG A 264 2.88 -1.54 13.65
N VAL A 265 2.91 -2.82 13.30
CA VAL A 265 3.84 -3.77 13.94
C VAL A 265 5.25 -3.42 13.45
N GLU A 266 5.84 -2.42 14.09
CA GLU A 266 7.20 -1.98 13.85
C GLU A 266 8.19 -2.91 14.56
N GLN A 267 9.47 -2.74 14.26
CA GLN A 267 10.52 -3.47 14.97
C GLN A 267 10.66 -2.89 16.38
N GLU A 268 10.20 -3.63 17.39
CA GLU A 268 10.51 -3.34 18.79
C GLU A 268 11.77 -4.10 19.21
N ILE A 269 12.76 -3.39 19.72
CA ILE A 269 14.00 -3.98 20.23
C ILE A 269 13.67 -4.74 21.51
N THR A 270 13.89 -6.05 21.50
CA THR A 270 14.09 -6.84 22.72
C THR A 270 15.52 -7.34 22.72
N ASP A 271 16.17 -7.38 23.89
CA ASP A 271 17.63 -7.56 24.11
C ASP A 271 18.23 -8.92 23.65
N PHE A 272 17.65 -9.60 22.67
CA PHE A 272 18.09 -10.92 22.23
C PHE A 272 18.28 -10.99 20.72
N GLY A 273 19.53 -10.84 20.26
CA GLY A 273 19.94 -11.34 18.95
C GLY A 273 21.11 -10.59 18.33
N GLY A 274 22.33 -11.08 18.58
CA GLY A 274 23.54 -10.63 17.89
C GLY A 274 23.56 -10.99 16.39
N PRO A 275 24.51 -10.43 15.63
CA PRO A 275 24.53 -10.46 14.17
C PRO A 275 24.88 -11.85 13.62
N VAL A 276 24.24 -12.23 12.50
CA VAL A 276 24.73 -13.22 11.53
C VAL A 276 24.86 -12.52 10.18
#